data_AF-A0A1J3GJE9-F1
#
_entry.id   AF-A0A1J3GJE9-F1
#
_cell.length_a   1.000
_cell.length_b   1.000
_cell.length_c   1.000
_cell.angle_alpha   90.00
_cell.angle_beta   90.00
_cell.angle_gamma   90.00
#
_symmetry.space_group_name_H-M   'P 1'
#
loop_
_entity.id
_entity.type
_entity.pdbx_description
1 polymer ?
#
loop_
_entity_poly.entity_id
_entity_poly.type
_entity_poly.pdbx_seq_one_letter_code
_entity_poly.pdbx_strand_id
1 'polypeptide(L)'
;MSGALFRNVSADTARFIRRNAAADRTGLALSDVRRLQSRPYFRLNQLLGRAKETRISHSSGFCSSSSSSSSLASVGFVGWYLGMVKSRPVFTKSVTSSLIYIAADLSSQTISKTSSEPYDLVRTARMAGYGLFVLGPTLHYWFNFMSRLFPKRDLITTFKKMAMGQAIYGPTMTVIFFSLNASLQGESGSEIFARLKRDLLPAMFNGVMYWPLCDFITFRFFPVHLQPLVSNSFSYVWTIYMTYMANREKPDAIST
;
A
#
# COMPACT_ATOMS: atom_id res chain seq x y z
N MET A 1 -35.20 46.94 -17.31
CA MET A 1 -35.24 46.10 -16.09
C MET A 1 -33.83 45.60 -15.68
N SER A 2 -32.81 46.48 -15.67
CA SER A 2 -31.39 46.09 -15.43
C SER A 2 -30.73 46.83 -14.26
N GLY A 3 -31.52 47.52 -13.42
CA GLY A 3 -31.01 48.28 -12.26
C GLY A 3 -31.16 47.58 -10.91
N ALA A 4 -32.05 46.59 -10.80
CA ALA A 4 -32.34 45.89 -9.53
C ALA A 4 -31.38 44.73 -9.25
N LEU A 5 -30.83 44.09 -10.30
CA LEU A 5 -29.94 42.94 -10.17
C LEU A 5 -28.53 43.33 -9.67
N PHE A 6 -27.99 44.47 -10.09
CA PHE A 6 -26.68 44.95 -9.65
C PHE A 6 -26.65 45.46 -8.20
N ARG A 7 -27.79 45.95 -7.68
CA ARG A 7 -27.90 46.37 -6.27
C ARG A 7 -27.85 45.18 -5.30
N ASN A 8 -28.39 44.02 -5.69
CA ASN A 8 -28.39 42.83 -4.84
C ASN A 8 -26.99 42.18 -4.74
N VAL A 9 -26.23 42.15 -5.84
CA VAL A 9 -24.88 41.57 -5.86
C VAL A 9 -23.88 42.39 -5.03
N SER A 10 -24.00 43.72 -5.05
CA SER A 10 -23.14 44.61 -4.25
C SER A 10 -23.45 44.50 -2.74
N ALA A 11 -24.73 44.35 -2.37
CA ALA A 11 -25.16 44.17 -0.98
C ALA A 11 -24.80 42.80 -0.38
N ASP A 12 -24.74 41.74 -1.20
CA ASP A 12 -24.28 40.41 -0.76
C ASP A 12 -22.76 40.33 -0.63
N THR A 13 -22.02 41.00 -1.51
CA THR A 13 -20.55 41.04 -1.45
C THR A 13 -20.07 41.84 -0.24
N ALA A 14 -20.73 42.97 0.08
CA ALA A 14 -20.46 43.74 1.28
C ALA A 14 -20.77 42.96 2.58
N ARG A 15 -21.81 42.13 2.60
CA ARG A 15 -22.12 41.25 3.74
C ARG A 15 -21.11 40.11 3.90
N PHE A 16 -20.59 39.56 2.80
CA PHE A 16 -19.55 38.51 2.84
C PHE A 16 -18.21 39.05 3.36
N ILE A 17 -17.81 40.25 2.91
CA ILE A 17 -16.58 40.91 3.38
C ILE A 17 -16.71 41.30 4.86
N ARG A 18 -17.88 41.79 5.31
CA ARG A 18 -18.11 42.14 6.72
C ARG A 18 -18.12 40.90 7.64
N ARG A 19 -18.56 39.74 7.14
CA ARG A 19 -18.56 38.47 7.88
C ARG A 19 -17.15 37.87 8.03
N ASN A 20 -16.29 38.04 7.01
CA ASN A 20 -14.89 37.63 7.08
C ASN A 20 -14.02 38.61 7.89
N ALA A 21 -14.31 39.91 7.84
CA ALA A 21 -13.60 40.91 8.67
C ALA A 21 -13.95 40.83 10.17
N ALA A 22 -15.12 40.27 10.52
CA ALA A 22 -15.50 40.01 11.91
C ALA A 22 -14.85 38.74 12.49
N ALA A 23 -14.35 37.83 11.64
CA ALA A 23 -13.62 36.64 12.07
C ALA A 23 -12.15 36.94 12.45
N ASP A 24 -11.63 38.10 12.06
CA ASP A 24 -10.23 38.50 12.24
C ASP A 24 -9.98 39.41 13.47
N ARG A 25 -11.00 39.58 14.34
CA ARG A 25 -10.92 40.41 15.57
C ARG A 25 -11.28 39.68 16.86
N THR A 26 -10.95 38.40 16.95
CA THR A 26 -10.90 37.68 18.23
C THR A 26 -9.51 37.10 18.46
N GLY A 27 -8.55 37.99 18.71
CA GLY A 27 -7.32 37.61 19.38
C GLY A 27 -7.61 37.34 20.85
N LEU A 28 -7.60 36.06 21.25
CA LEU A 28 -7.44 35.48 22.59
C LEU A 28 -7.64 33.95 22.38
N ALA A 29 -6.68 33.04 22.49
CA ALA A 29 -5.43 33.04 23.21
C ALA A 29 -4.37 32.20 22.47
N LEU A 30 -3.22 32.83 22.20
CA LEU A 30 -1.95 32.25 21.74
C LEU A 30 -1.26 31.45 22.86
N SER A 31 -1.99 30.55 23.54
CA SER A 31 -1.47 29.67 24.59
C SER A 31 -1.62 28.18 24.28
N ASP A 32 -2.35 27.80 23.23
CA ASP A 32 -2.62 26.39 22.90
C ASP A 32 -1.75 25.78 21.79
N VAL A 33 -0.97 26.58 21.06
CA VAL A 33 -0.12 26.08 19.96
C VAL A 33 1.27 25.64 20.42
N ARG A 34 1.67 25.96 21.67
CA ARG A 34 2.96 25.52 22.26
C ARG A 34 2.84 24.26 23.13
N ARG A 35 1.66 23.64 23.26
CA ARG A 35 1.40 22.40 24.03
C ARG A 35 1.12 21.15 23.20
N LEU A 36 1.31 21.18 21.88
CA LEU A 36 1.15 19.99 21.02
C LEU A 36 2.47 19.43 20.49
N GLN A 37 3.62 19.98 20.91
CA GLN A 37 4.94 19.59 20.42
C GLN A 37 5.80 18.81 21.43
N SER A 38 5.24 18.34 22.53
CA SER A 38 5.95 17.45 23.44
C SER A 38 4.98 16.56 24.20
N ARG A 39 4.85 15.29 23.79
CA ARG A 39 4.76 14.21 24.78
C ARG A 39 5.14 12.85 24.20
N PRO A 40 6.01 12.10 24.89
CA PRO A 40 6.71 10.94 24.35
C PRO A 40 5.83 9.69 24.43
N TYR A 41 6.16 8.72 23.59
CA TYR A 41 5.86 7.30 23.80
C TYR A 41 5.95 6.92 25.29
N PHE A 42 4.84 6.55 25.93
CA PHE A 42 4.76 5.59 27.04
C PHE A 42 3.32 5.57 27.60
N ARG A 43 2.53 4.56 27.23
CA ARG A 43 1.46 4.02 28.09
C ARG A 43 1.65 2.51 28.19
N LEU A 44 2.67 2.13 28.95
CA LEU A 44 2.91 0.76 29.40
C LEU A 44 2.39 0.52 30.85
N ASN A 45 1.80 1.51 31.52
CA ASN A 45 1.34 1.37 32.91
C ASN A 45 -0.18 1.44 33.07
N GLN A 46 -0.91 0.55 32.40
CA GLN A 46 -2.32 0.29 32.74
C GLN A 46 -2.66 -1.20 32.97
N LEU A 47 -1.65 -2.07 32.97
CA LEU A 47 -1.78 -3.48 33.39
C LEU A 47 -0.98 -3.81 34.67
N LEU A 48 -0.35 -2.82 35.30
CA LEU A 48 0.48 -2.99 36.49
C LEU A 48 -0.02 -2.11 37.67
N GLY A 49 -1.34 -2.07 37.88
CA GLY A 49 -1.98 -1.16 38.84
C GLY A 49 -3.15 -1.74 39.62
N ARG A 50 -3.37 -3.06 39.61
CA ARG A 50 -4.44 -3.69 40.41
C ARG A 50 -3.92 -4.74 41.38
N ALA A 51 -2.80 -4.42 42.03
CA ALA A 51 -2.25 -5.15 43.16
C ALA A 51 -2.13 -4.21 44.37
N LYS A 52 -3.24 -4.04 45.09
CA LYS A 52 -3.35 -3.78 46.53
C LYS A 52 -4.76 -3.31 46.85
N GLU A 53 -5.62 -4.27 47.19
CA GLU A 53 -6.69 -4.00 48.16
C GLU A 53 -6.77 -5.20 49.09
N THR A 54 -5.98 -5.14 50.15
CA THR A 54 -6.06 -6.05 51.28
C THR A 54 -7.33 -5.72 52.03
N ARG A 55 -8.40 -6.48 51.81
CA ARG A 55 -9.56 -6.49 52.72
C ARG A 55 -9.63 -7.88 53.36
N ILE A 56 -9.26 -7.93 54.63
CA ILE A 56 -9.38 -9.10 55.51
C ILE A 56 -10.87 -9.34 55.73
N SER A 57 -11.39 -10.45 55.22
CA SER A 57 -12.63 -11.08 55.70
C SER A 57 -12.51 -12.59 55.54
N HIS A 58 -12.59 -13.30 56.65
CA HIS A 58 -12.55 -14.74 56.77
C HIS A 58 -13.76 -15.39 56.06
N SER A 59 -13.52 -16.36 55.18
CA SER A 59 -14.35 -17.56 55.08
C SER A 59 -13.60 -18.67 54.33
N SER A 60 -13.60 -19.84 54.94
CA SER A 60 -12.97 -21.10 54.54
C SER A 60 -13.58 -21.67 53.27
N GLY A 61 -12.74 -22.01 52.28
CA GLY A 61 -13.17 -22.73 51.09
C GLY A 61 -11.97 -23.22 50.27
N PHE A 62 -11.73 -24.52 50.34
CA PHE A 62 -10.82 -25.36 49.56
C PHE A 62 -10.09 -24.73 48.36
N CYS A 63 -8.75 -24.67 48.45
CA CYS A 63 -7.86 -24.38 47.33
C CYS A 63 -7.73 -25.60 46.40
N SER A 64 -8.34 -25.51 45.22
CA SER A 64 -7.86 -26.26 44.05
C SER A 64 -6.90 -25.35 43.29
N SER A 65 -5.60 -25.61 43.44
CA SER A 65 -4.54 -24.89 42.75
C SER A 65 -4.50 -25.32 41.29
N SER A 66 -5.31 -24.70 40.43
CA SER A 66 -5.10 -24.75 38.98
C SER A 66 -3.89 -23.86 38.67
N SER A 67 -2.73 -24.49 38.51
CA SER A 67 -1.56 -23.87 37.91
C SER A 67 -1.89 -23.50 36.46
N SER A 68 -2.47 -22.31 36.28
CA SER A 68 -2.57 -21.64 34.99
C SER A 68 -1.15 -21.26 34.57
N SER A 69 -0.42 -22.26 34.08
CA SER A 69 0.77 -22.07 33.27
C SER A 69 0.31 -21.24 32.08
N SER A 70 0.43 -19.92 32.17
CA SER A 70 0.32 -19.05 31.01
C SER A 70 1.45 -19.47 30.09
N SER A 71 1.16 -20.41 29.19
CA SER A 71 2.03 -20.69 28.08
C SER A 71 2.19 -19.36 27.36
N LEU A 72 3.37 -18.77 27.50
CA LEU A 72 3.85 -17.78 26.57
C LEU A 72 3.84 -18.50 25.23
N ALA A 73 2.69 -18.49 24.54
CA ALA A 73 2.55 -19.11 23.25
C ALA A 73 3.63 -18.45 22.41
N SER A 74 4.65 -19.24 22.09
CA SER A 74 5.71 -18.86 21.16
C SER A 74 4.99 -18.34 19.92
N VAL A 75 4.97 -17.02 19.75
CA VAL A 75 4.32 -16.39 18.60
C VAL A 75 5.03 -16.94 17.37
N GLY A 76 4.40 -17.91 16.71
CA GLY A 76 4.95 -18.52 15.51
C GLY A 76 5.20 -17.48 14.43
N PHE A 77 5.97 -17.82 13.39
CA PHE A 77 6.37 -16.89 12.33
C PHE A 77 5.20 -16.06 11.77
N VAL A 78 4.04 -16.70 11.54
CA VAL A 78 2.83 -16.01 11.06
C VAL A 78 2.33 -14.98 12.07
N GLY A 79 2.28 -15.31 13.36
CA GLY A 79 1.87 -14.39 14.41
C GLY A 79 2.83 -13.20 14.54
N TRP A 80 4.13 -13.47 14.47
CA TRP A 80 5.17 -12.43 14.44
C TRP A 80 5.00 -11.50 13.23
N TYR A 81 4.84 -12.06 12.02
CA TYR A 81 4.65 -11.28 10.79
C TYR A 81 3.40 -10.41 10.86
N LEU A 82 2.26 -10.98 11.28
CA LEU A 82 1.02 -10.23 11.45
C LEU A 82 1.16 -9.14 12.53
N GLY A 83 1.94 -9.40 13.60
CA GLY A 83 2.31 -8.40 14.59
C GLY A 83 3.09 -7.24 13.99
N MET A 84 4.07 -7.53 13.13
CA MET A 84 4.86 -6.52 12.40
C MET A 84 4.00 -5.72 11.41
N VAL A 85 3.11 -6.38 10.66
CA VAL A 85 2.14 -5.73 9.77
C VAL A 85 1.21 -4.78 10.52
N LYS A 86 0.95 -5.00 11.81
CA LYS A 86 0.15 -4.10 12.65
C LYS A 86 0.98 -2.98 13.28
N SER A 87 2.18 -3.26 13.77
CA SER A 87 3.01 -2.29 14.49
C SER A 87 3.77 -1.33 13.58
N ARG A 88 4.23 -1.80 12.42
CA ARG A 88 4.98 -1.04 11.41
C ARG A 88 4.45 -1.32 10.00
N PRO A 89 3.19 -0.97 9.72
CA PRO A 89 2.46 -1.48 8.56
C PRO A 89 3.08 -1.13 7.21
N VAL A 90 3.60 0.08 7.03
CA VAL A 90 4.21 0.51 5.75
C VAL A 90 5.55 -0.21 5.58
N PHE A 91 6.45 -0.08 6.55
CA PHE A 91 7.78 -0.67 6.50
C PHE A 91 7.76 -2.18 6.28
N THR A 92 6.94 -2.91 7.04
CA THR A 92 6.84 -4.37 6.87
C THR A 92 6.34 -4.74 5.48
N LYS A 93 5.33 -4.05 4.97
CA LYS A 93 4.81 -4.30 3.61
C LYS A 93 5.80 -3.94 2.52
N SER A 94 6.59 -2.88 2.71
CA SER A 94 7.71 -2.49 1.85
C SER A 94 8.78 -3.57 1.78
N VAL A 95 9.24 -4.06 2.93
CA VAL A 95 10.23 -5.15 2.97
C VAL A 95 9.68 -6.41 2.30
N THR A 96 8.43 -6.78 2.59
CA THR A 96 7.81 -7.94 1.94
C THR A 96 7.70 -7.78 0.43
N SER A 97 7.30 -6.60 -0.06
CA SER A 97 7.23 -6.30 -1.50
C SER A 97 8.61 -6.40 -2.16
N SER A 98 9.64 -5.86 -1.51
CA SER A 98 11.04 -5.97 -1.96
C SER A 98 11.49 -7.43 -2.11
N LEU A 99 11.25 -8.26 -1.10
CA LEU A 99 11.58 -9.69 -1.14
C LEU A 99 10.84 -10.44 -2.25
N ILE A 100 9.55 -10.12 -2.45
CA ILE A 100 8.76 -10.71 -3.54
C ILE A 100 9.32 -10.30 -4.91
N TYR A 101 9.72 -9.05 -5.08
CA TYR A 101 10.31 -8.57 -6.34
C TYR A 101 11.71 -9.15 -6.60
N ILE A 102 12.52 -9.35 -5.56
CA ILE A 102 13.78 -10.11 -5.66
C ILE A 102 13.49 -11.52 -6.16
N ALA A 103 12.56 -12.23 -5.51
CA ALA A 103 12.21 -13.58 -5.91
C ALA A 103 11.66 -13.64 -7.35
N ALA A 104 10.76 -12.73 -7.71
CA ALA A 104 10.18 -12.65 -9.05
C ALA A 104 11.25 -12.43 -10.12
N ASP A 105 12.20 -11.53 -9.86
CA ASP A 105 13.27 -11.22 -10.80
C ASP A 105 14.27 -12.37 -10.93
N LEU A 106 14.69 -12.99 -9.82
CA LEU A 106 15.57 -14.16 -9.85
C LEU A 106 14.92 -15.31 -10.63
N SER A 107 13.65 -15.61 -10.35
CA SER A 107 12.91 -16.63 -11.09
C SER A 107 12.72 -16.28 -12.58
N SER A 108 12.44 -15.01 -12.90
CA SER A 108 12.40 -14.53 -14.29
C SER A 108 13.74 -14.77 -15.00
N GLN A 109 14.85 -14.42 -14.34
CA GLN A 109 16.18 -14.65 -14.86
C GLN A 109 16.46 -16.15 -15.03
N THR A 110 16.08 -17.02 -14.08
CA THR A 110 16.24 -18.47 -14.22
C THR A 110 15.50 -19.02 -15.45
N ILE A 111 14.33 -18.48 -15.78
CA ILE A 111 13.52 -18.93 -16.93
C ILE A 111 14.07 -18.42 -18.26
N SER A 112 14.62 -17.20 -18.30
CA SER A 112 15.10 -16.56 -19.54
C SER A 112 16.55 -16.86 -19.88
N LYS A 113 17.37 -17.25 -18.91
CA LYS A 113 18.81 -17.38 -19.12
C LYS A 113 19.19 -18.75 -19.67
N THR A 114 20.23 -18.76 -20.49
CA THR A 114 20.95 -19.98 -20.86
C THR A 114 21.80 -20.44 -19.66
N SER A 115 22.03 -21.75 -19.51
CA SER A 115 22.70 -22.35 -18.35
C SER A 115 24.08 -21.79 -18.00
N SER A 116 24.74 -21.08 -18.92
CA SER A 116 26.07 -20.48 -18.75
C SER A 116 26.07 -19.01 -18.31
N GLU A 117 24.94 -18.30 -18.38
CA GLU A 117 24.92 -16.85 -18.08
C GLU A 117 24.82 -16.57 -16.57
N PRO A 118 25.59 -15.61 -16.02
CA PRO A 118 25.50 -15.20 -14.62
C PRO A 118 24.25 -14.36 -14.35
N TYR A 119 23.78 -14.31 -13.09
CA TYR A 119 22.62 -13.49 -12.71
C TYR A 119 22.97 -12.01 -12.76
N ASP A 120 22.08 -11.19 -13.34
CA ASP A 120 22.17 -9.73 -13.29
C ASP A 120 21.64 -9.26 -11.93
N LEU A 121 22.55 -9.19 -10.96
CA LEU A 121 22.25 -8.73 -9.61
C LEU A 121 21.95 -7.22 -9.55
N VAL A 122 22.41 -6.44 -10.53
CA VAL A 122 22.09 -5.01 -10.60
C VAL A 122 20.62 -4.84 -10.97
N ARG A 123 20.11 -5.63 -11.92
CA ARG A 123 18.68 -5.72 -12.22
C ARG A 123 17.88 -6.16 -11.01
N THR A 124 18.33 -7.19 -10.30
CA THR A 124 17.64 -7.64 -9.07
C THR A 124 17.63 -6.55 -8.00
N ALA A 125 18.70 -5.78 -7.83
CA ALA A 125 18.76 -4.65 -6.91
C ALA A 125 17.78 -3.52 -7.29
N ARG A 126 17.64 -3.21 -8.59
CA ARG A 126 16.63 -2.26 -9.08
C ARG A 126 15.21 -2.72 -8.72
N MET A 127 14.91 -4.00 -8.94
CA MET A 127 13.60 -4.59 -8.61
C MET A 127 13.34 -4.59 -7.10
N ALA A 128 14.35 -4.91 -6.30
CA ALA A 128 14.30 -4.83 -4.84
C ALA A 128 13.97 -3.41 -4.37
N GLY A 129 14.65 -2.41 -4.93
CA GLY A 129 14.43 -0.99 -4.64
C GLY A 129 13.02 -0.54 -5.03
N TYR A 130 12.53 -0.95 -6.20
CA TYR A 130 11.15 -0.67 -6.63
C TYR A 130 10.12 -1.23 -5.63
N GLY A 131 10.26 -2.49 -5.22
CA GLY A 131 9.38 -3.10 -4.22
C GLY A 131 9.42 -2.37 -2.87
N LEU A 132 10.63 -1.99 -2.41
CA LEU A 132 10.85 -1.37 -1.11
C LEU A 132 10.30 0.07 -1.04
N PHE A 133 10.67 0.90 -2.00
CA PHE A 133 10.45 2.35 -1.94
C PHE A 133 9.20 2.83 -2.66
N VAL A 134 8.74 2.07 -3.67
CA VAL A 134 7.62 2.49 -4.51
C VAL A 134 6.41 1.62 -4.24
N LEU A 135 6.48 0.33 -4.59
CA LEU A 135 5.28 -0.51 -4.63
C LEU A 135 4.72 -0.83 -3.24
N GLY A 136 5.57 -1.17 -2.28
CA GLY A 136 5.12 -1.47 -0.92
C GLY A 136 4.34 -0.33 -0.25
N PRO A 137 4.90 0.91 -0.21
CA PRO A 137 4.18 2.07 0.30
C PRO A 137 2.92 2.39 -0.50
N THR A 138 3.00 2.40 -1.83
CA THR A 138 1.84 2.77 -2.66
C THR A 138 0.70 1.79 -2.54
N LEU A 139 0.96 0.47 -2.51
CA LEU A 139 -0.07 -0.54 -2.24
C LEU A 139 -0.69 -0.35 -0.86
N HIS A 140 0.12 -0.09 0.17
CA HIS A 140 -0.41 0.18 1.50
C HIS A 140 -1.42 1.34 1.46
N TYR A 141 -1.05 2.48 0.89
CA TYR A 141 -1.93 3.64 0.85
C TYR A 141 -3.12 3.42 -0.09
N TRP A 142 -2.93 2.75 -1.23
CA TRP A 142 -3.99 2.45 -2.19
C TRP A 142 -5.10 1.61 -1.58
N PHE A 143 -4.78 0.47 -0.97
CA PHE A 143 -5.78 -0.42 -0.38
C PHE A 143 -6.48 0.22 0.81
N ASN A 144 -5.77 1.01 1.62
CA ASN A 144 -6.40 1.79 2.70
C ASN A 144 -7.32 2.87 2.14
N PHE A 145 -6.91 3.59 1.10
CA PHE A 145 -7.73 4.60 0.43
C PHE A 145 -9.01 3.98 -0.16
N MET A 146 -8.90 2.86 -0.89
CA MET A 146 -10.04 2.12 -1.43
C MET A 146 -10.98 1.61 -0.32
N SER A 147 -10.44 1.21 0.83
CA SER A 147 -11.26 0.78 1.97
C SER A 147 -12.02 1.93 2.63
N ARG A 148 -11.48 3.15 2.62
CA ARG A 148 -12.14 4.35 3.14
C ARG A 148 -13.20 4.86 2.17
N LEU A 149 -12.87 4.90 0.87
CA LEU A 149 -13.77 5.37 -0.17
C LEU A 149 -14.95 4.42 -0.39
N PHE A 150 -14.68 3.11 -0.32
CA PHE A 150 -15.71 2.09 -0.47
C PHE A 150 -15.61 1.02 0.64
N PRO A 151 -16.21 1.26 1.82
CA PRO A 151 -16.03 0.39 2.99
C PRO A 151 -16.75 -0.96 2.89
N LYS A 152 -17.78 -1.06 2.04
CA LYS A 152 -18.53 -2.30 1.85
C LYS A 152 -17.71 -3.36 1.10
N ARG A 153 -18.15 -4.61 1.19
CA ARG A 153 -17.54 -5.78 0.53
C ARG A 153 -18.53 -6.53 -0.38
N ASP A 154 -19.59 -5.83 -0.80
CA ASP A 154 -20.54 -6.31 -1.80
C ASP A 154 -19.92 -6.28 -3.21
N LEU A 155 -20.60 -6.94 -4.16
CA LEU A 155 -20.10 -7.06 -5.53
C LEU A 155 -19.97 -5.70 -6.23
N ILE A 156 -20.94 -4.80 -6.07
CA ILE A 156 -20.93 -3.48 -6.70
C ILE A 156 -19.72 -2.68 -6.21
N THR A 157 -19.50 -2.66 -4.90
CA THR A 157 -18.34 -2.01 -4.30
C THR A 157 -17.02 -2.64 -4.78
N THR A 158 -16.98 -3.97 -4.91
CA THR A 158 -15.79 -4.68 -5.40
C THR A 158 -15.47 -4.26 -6.83
N PHE A 159 -16.47 -4.24 -7.72
CA PHE A 159 -16.29 -3.78 -9.10
C PHE A 159 -15.89 -2.31 -9.19
N LYS A 160 -16.40 -1.43 -8.32
CA LYS A 160 -15.94 -0.02 -8.25
C LYS A 160 -14.46 0.07 -7.91
N LYS A 161 -13.98 -0.69 -6.92
CA LYS A 161 -12.55 -0.74 -6.54
C LYS A 161 -11.68 -1.25 -7.69
N MET A 162 -12.14 -2.30 -8.37
CA MET A 162 -11.46 -2.84 -9.56
C MET A 162 -11.38 -1.80 -10.68
N ALA A 163 -12.48 -1.11 -10.98
CA ALA A 163 -12.50 -0.07 -12.01
C ALA A 163 -11.51 1.07 -11.69
N MET A 164 -11.43 1.50 -10.42
CA MET A 164 -10.42 2.46 -9.98
C MET A 164 -8.99 1.93 -10.11
N GLY A 165 -8.80 0.63 -9.84
CA GLY A 165 -7.53 -0.05 -10.05
C GLY A 165 -7.09 0.00 -11.51
N GLN A 166 -7.97 -0.39 -12.43
CA GLN A 166 -7.68 -0.44 -13.87
C GLN A 166 -7.54 0.95 -14.51
N ALA A 167 -8.34 1.93 -14.07
CA ALA A 167 -8.34 3.26 -14.67
C ALA A 167 -7.23 4.18 -14.13
N ILE A 168 -6.80 4.00 -12.89
CA ILE A 168 -5.91 4.95 -12.21
C ILE A 168 -4.64 4.25 -11.73
N TYR A 169 -4.78 3.27 -10.83
CA TYR A 169 -3.62 2.71 -10.14
C TYR A 169 -2.69 1.92 -11.08
N GLY A 170 -3.26 1.02 -11.88
CA GLY A 170 -2.54 0.21 -12.85
C GLY A 170 -1.74 1.07 -13.85
N PRO A 171 -2.37 1.97 -14.62
CA PRO A 171 -1.68 2.82 -15.59
C PRO A 171 -0.58 3.67 -14.94
N THR A 172 -0.86 4.25 -13.77
CA THR A 172 0.10 5.07 -13.01
C THR A 172 1.31 4.25 -12.60
N MET A 173 1.10 3.07 -12.02
CA MET A 173 2.19 2.21 -11.57
C MET A 173 3.00 1.65 -12.73
N THR A 174 2.37 1.32 -13.86
CA THR A 174 3.08 0.88 -15.07
C THR A 174 4.00 1.98 -15.63
N VAL A 175 3.51 3.22 -15.71
CA VAL A 175 4.32 4.38 -16.13
C VAL A 175 5.49 4.58 -15.18
N ILE A 176 5.25 4.56 -13.87
CA ILE A 176 6.31 4.72 -12.85
C ILE A 176 7.33 3.59 -12.98
N PHE A 177 6.89 2.34 -13.11
CA PHE A 177 7.77 1.18 -13.22
C PHE A 177 8.70 1.28 -14.43
N PHE A 178 8.16 1.55 -15.63
CA PHE A 178 8.98 1.65 -16.83
C PHE A 178 9.92 2.87 -16.77
N SER A 179 9.42 4.01 -16.32
CA SER A 179 10.23 5.24 -16.23
C SER A 179 11.37 5.08 -15.24
N LEU A 180 11.11 4.55 -14.04
CA LEU A 180 12.15 4.32 -13.04
C LEU A 180 13.18 3.30 -13.52
N ASN A 181 12.75 2.19 -14.12
CA ASN A 181 13.68 1.19 -14.63
C ASN A 181 14.55 1.76 -15.75
N ALA A 182 13.98 2.52 -16.69
CA ALA A 182 14.74 3.13 -17.77
C ALA A 182 15.72 4.19 -17.24
N SER A 183 15.30 5.06 -16.32
CA SER A 183 16.19 6.02 -15.67
C SER A 183 17.34 5.36 -14.92
N LEU A 184 17.07 4.27 -14.18
CA LEU A 184 18.10 3.51 -13.46
C LEU A 184 19.04 2.71 -14.38
N GLN A 185 18.68 2.56 -15.66
CA GLN A 185 19.55 2.01 -16.71
C GLN A 185 20.37 3.10 -17.42
N GLY A 186 20.19 4.37 -17.04
CA GLY A 186 20.93 5.50 -17.62
C GLY A 186 20.33 6.04 -18.92
N GLU A 187 19.09 5.68 -19.26
CA GLU A 187 18.42 6.19 -20.45
C GLU A 187 18.07 7.68 -20.32
N SER A 188 18.22 8.42 -21.41
CA SER A 188 17.81 9.81 -21.55
C SER A 188 16.29 9.96 -21.55
N GLY A 189 15.79 11.18 -21.28
CA GLY A 189 14.34 11.45 -21.27
C GLY A 189 13.63 11.09 -22.59
N SER A 190 14.29 11.27 -23.73
CA SER A 190 13.76 10.88 -25.04
C SER A 190 13.64 9.37 -25.20
N GLU A 191 14.62 8.61 -24.72
CA GLU A 191 14.61 7.14 -24.77
C GLU A 191 13.54 6.56 -23.84
N ILE A 192 13.40 7.12 -22.64
CA ILE A 192 12.34 6.76 -21.69
C ILE A 192 10.96 6.96 -22.33
N PHE A 193 10.75 8.11 -22.98
CA PHE A 193 9.49 8.41 -23.65
C PHE A 193 9.21 7.48 -24.83
N ALA A 194 10.23 7.16 -25.63
CA ALA A 194 10.12 6.19 -26.72
C ALA A 194 9.76 4.79 -26.19
N ARG A 195 10.39 4.35 -25.09
CA ARG A 195 10.06 3.08 -24.43
C ARG A 195 8.63 3.06 -23.91
N LEU A 196 8.18 4.13 -23.27
CA LEU A 196 6.79 4.24 -22.81
C LEU A 196 5.81 4.10 -23.97
N LYS A 197 6.04 4.80 -25.09
CA LYS A 197 5.19 4.68 -26.28
C LYS A 197 5.13 3.25 -26.83
N ARG A 198 6.26 2.54 -26.80
CA ARG A 198 6.38 1.17 -27.30
C ARG A 198 5.72 0.15 -26.38
N ASP A 199 6.00 0.21 -25.08
CA ASP A 199 5.74 -0.90 -24.15
C ASP A 199 4.49 -0.67 -23.27
N LEU A 200 4.06 0.58 -23.08
CA LEU A 200 2.97 0.89 -22.15
C LEU A 200 1.64 0.29 -22.61
N LEU A 201 1.24 0.48 -23.87
CA LEU A 201 -0.03 -0.03 -24.38
C LEU A 201 -0.09 -1.56 -24.38
N PRO A 202 0.93 -2.30 -24.89
CA PRO A 202 0.96 -3.75 -24.77
C PRO A 202 0.88 -4.23 -23.32
N ALA A 203 1.64 -3.62 -22.41
CA ALA A 203 1.63 -3.99 -20.99
C ALA A 203 0.26 -3.75 -20.34
N MET A 204 -0.39 -2.62 -20.67
CA MET A 204 -1.74 -2.32 -20.18
C MET A 204 -2.76 -3.31 -20.73
N PHE A 205 -2.70 -3.64 -22.02
CA PHE A 205 -3.65 -4.58 -22.63
C PHE A 205 -3.55 -5.97 -22.02
N ASN A 206 -2.34 -6.52 -21.90
CA ASN A 206 -2.11 -7.80 -21.22
C ASN A 206 -2.56 -7.72 -19.75
N GLY A 207 -2.33 -6.58 -19.11
CA GLY A 207 -2.72 -6.34 -17.73
C GLY A 207 -4.23 -6.37 -17.50
N VAL A 208 -5.03 -5.84 -18.43
CA VAL A 208 -6.50 -5.79 -18.32
C VAL A 208 -7.13 -7.19 -18.31
N MET A 209 -6.46 -8.22 -18.85
CA MET A 209 -6.98 -9.60 -18.76
C MET A 209 -6.64 -10.26 -17.42
N TYR A 210 -5.51 -9.90 -16.81
CA TYR A 210 -4.98 -10.55 -15.61
C TYR A 210 -5.41 -9.86 -14.30
N TRP A 211 -5.26 -8.54 -14.25
CA TRP A 211 -5.41 -7.78 -13.02
C TRP A 211 -6.83 -7.68 -12.50
N PRO A 212 -7.91 -7.59 -13.32
CA PRO A 212 -9.27 -7.60 -12.79
C PRO A 212 -9.61 -8.85 -11.97
N LEU A 213 -9.14 -10.02 -12.39
CA LEU A 213 -9.35 -11.26 -11.63
C LEU A 213 -8.61 -11.20 -10.28
N CYS A 214 -7.36 -10.75 -10.30
CA CYS A 214 -6.53 -10.57 -9.11
C CYS A 214 -7.14 -9.55 -8.14
N ASP A 215 -7.61 -8.41 -8.65
CA ASP A 215 -8.26 -7.36 -7.88
C ASP A 215 -9.57 -7.86 -7.29
N PHE A 216 -10.39 -8.59 -8.05
CA PHE A 216 -11.62 -9.20 -7.55
C PHE A 216 -11.34 -10.11 -6.36
N ILE A 217 -10.37 -11.03 -6.51
CA ILE A 217 -9.98 -11.95 -5.44
C ILE A 217 -9.51 -11.18 -4.21
N THR A 218 -8.61 -10.20 -4.42
CA THR A 218 -8.00 -9.40 -3.36
C THR A 218 -9.05 -8.60 -2.58
N PHE A 219 -9.93 -7.87 -3.27
CA PHE A 219 -10.92 -7.00 -2.65
C PHE A 219 -12.09 -7.77 -2.04
N ARG A 220 -12.51 -8.90 -2.65
CA ARG A 220 -13.64 -9.69 -2.16
C ARG A 220 -13.25 -10.49 -0.92
N PHE A 221 -12.16 -11.24 -0.98
CA PHE A 221 -11.87 -12.29 -0.01
C PHE A 221 -10.89 -11.89 1.11
N PHE A 222 -10.01 -10.90 0.90
CA PHE A 222 -8.95 -10.60 1.86
C PHE A 222 -9.17 -9.31 2.66
N PRO A 223 -8.90 -9.31 3.97
CA PRO A 223 -8.98 -8.09 4.79
C PRO A 223 -7.91 -7.07 4.36
N VAL A 224 -8.19 -5.78 4.53
CA VAL A 224 -7.38 -4.66 3.98
C VAL A 224 -5.90 -4.74 4.34
N HIS A 225 -5.57 -5.21 5.53
CA HIS A 225 -4.18 -5.32 5.98
C HIS A 225 -3.37 -6.41 5.23
N LEU A 226 -4.03 -7.41 4.64
CA LEU A 226 -3.42 -8.47 3.83
C LEU A 226 -3.49 -8.22 2.32
N GLN A 227 -4.36 -7.33 1.86
CA GLN A 227 -4.51 -7.03 0.43
C GLN A 227 -3.19 -6.65 -0.27
N PRO A 228 -2.29 -5.82 0.33
CA PRO A 228 -0.97 -5.56 -0.25
C PRO A 228 -0.11 -6.81 -0.44
N LEU A 229 -0.17 -7.77 0.49
CA LEU A 229 0.60 -9.02 0.39
C LEU A 229 0.07 -9.88 -0.76
N VAL A 230 -1.25 -10.02 -0.86
CA VAL A 230 -1.91 -10.81 -1.91
C VAL A 230 -1.65 -10.21 -3.29
N SER A 231 -1.81 -8.90 -3.43
CA SER A 231 -1.53 -8.18 -4.68
C SER A 231 -0.06 -8.28 -5.12
N ASN A 232 0.90 -8.18 -4.18
CA ASN A 232 2.31 -8.45 -4.49
C ASN A 232 2.55 -9.90 -4.92
N SER A 233 1.85 -10.87 -4.31
CA SER A 233 1.97 -12.28 -4.69
C SER A 233 1.47 -12.53 -6.11
N PHE A 234 0.39 -11.86 -6.53
CA PHE A 234 -0.02 -11.84 -7.94
C PHE A 234 1.00 -11.15 -8.84
N SER A 235 1.66 -10.08 -8.37
CA SER A 235 2.74 -9.43 -9.12
C SER A 235 3.89 -10.40 -9.43
N TYR A 236 4.25 -11.29 -8.50
CA TYR A 236 5.22 -12.36 -8.76
C TYR A 236 4.77 -13.26 -9.92
N VAL A 237 3.53 -13.77 -9.86
CA VAL A 237 2.99 -14.65 -10.91
C VAL A 237 2.94 -13.95 -12.26
N TRP A 238 2.53 -12.68 -12.26
CA TRP A 238 2.55 -11.81 -13.44
C TRP A 238 3.95 -11.70 -14.06
N THR A 239 4.98 -11.47 -13.25
CA THR A 239 6.37 -11.39 -13.74
C THR A 239 6.81 -12.69 -14.39
N ILE A 240 6.47 -13.84 -13.79
CA ILE A 240 6.77 -15.15 -14.39
C ILE A 240 6.04 -15.35 -15.71
N TYR A 241 4.74 -15.02 -15.76
CA TYR A 241 3.93 -15.11 -16.98
C TYR A 241 4.50 -14.25 -18.11
N MET A 242 4.81 -12.98 -17.84
CA MET A 242 5.39 -12.07 -18.84
C MET A 242 6.74 -12.58 -19.35
N THR A 243 7.57 -13.12 -18.46
CA THR A 243 8.87 -13.71 -18.83
C THR A 243 8.67 -14.91 -19.75
N TYR A 244 7.76 -15.81 -19.39
CA TYR A 244 7.45 -16.99 -20.19
C TYR A 244 6.93 -16.62 -21.58
N MET A 245 5.98 -15.69 -21.68
CA MET A 245 5.44 -15.22 -22.96
C MET A 245 6.54 -14.58 -23.82
N ALA A 246 7.37 -13.71 -23.25
CA ALA A 246 8.48 -13.07 -23.95
C ALA A 246 9.53 -14.07 -24.48
N ASN A 247 9.75 -15.19 -23.77
CA ASN A 247 10.65 -16.24 -24.25
C ASN A 247 10.04 -17.08 -25.39
N ARG A 248 8.72 -17.23 -25.45
CA ARG A 248 8.03 -17.99 -26.53
C ARG A 248 7.93 -17.22 -27.84
N GLU A 249 7.91 -15.89 -27.77
CA GLU A 249 7.86 -15.03 -28.96
C GLU A 249 9.20 -14.96 -29.70
N LYS A 250 10.28 -15.53 -29.14
CA LYS A 250 11.50 -15.85 -29.92
C LYS A 250 11.17 -17.10 -30.74
N PRO A 251 10.93 -17.00 -32.06
CA PRO A 251 10.76 -18.19 -32.88
C PRO A 251 12.06 -19.00 -32.84
N ASP A 252 11.98 -20.31 -33.06
CA ASP A 252 13.11 -21.18 -33.36
C ASP A 252 13.80 -20.68 -34.65
N ALA A 253 14.58 -19.60 -34.56
CA ALA A 253 15.29 -18.97 -35.67
C ALA A 253 16.53 -19.79 -36.08
N ILE A 254 16.51 -21.10 -35.87
CA ILE A 254 17.53 -22.06 -36.32
C ILE A 254 16.84 -23.42 -36.57
N SER A 255 16.07 -23.54 -37.64
CA SER A 255 15.92 -24.81 -38.38
C SER A 255 15.18 -24.62 -39.72
N THR A 256 15.79 -23.91 -40.66
CA THR A 256 15.65 -24.21 -42.10
C THR A 256 16.85 -23.69 -42.87
#